data_AF-A0A5N3W568-F1
#
_entry.id   AF-A0A5N3W568-F1
#
_cell.length_a   1.000
_cell.length_b   1.000
_cell.length_c   1.000
_cell.angle_alpha   90.00
_cell.angle_beta   90.00
_cell.angle_gamma   90.00
#
_symmetry.space_group_name_H-M   'P 1'
#
loop_
_entity.id
_entity.type
_entity.pdbx_description
1 polymer ?
#
loop_
_entity_poly.entity_id
_entity_poly.type
_entity_poly.pdbx_seq_one_letter_code
_entity_poly.pdbx_strand_id
1 'polypeptide(L)'
;MVFQTRHPSWIILCYIWLLHFAHTGEAQAAKEVLLLDSKAQQTELEWISSPPNGWEEISGLDENYTPIRTYQVCQVMEPNQNNWLRTNWISKGNAQRIFVELKFTLRDCNSLPGVLGTCKETFNLYYYETDYDTGRNIRENLYVKIDTIAADESFTQGDLGERKMKLNTEVREIGPLSKKGFYLAFQDVGACIALVSVKVYYKKCWSIIENLAIFPDTVTGSEFSSLVEVRGTCVSSAEEEAENAPRMHCSAEGEWLVPIGKCICKAGFQQKGDTCERK
;
A
#
# COMPACT_ATOMS: atom_id res chain seq x y z
N MET A 1 -17.59 62.97 -5.29
CA MET A 1 -17.22 62.27 -6.53
C MET A 1 -17.15 60.79 -6.22
N VAL A 2 -18.14 60.04 -6.71
CA VAL A 2 -18.23 58.59 -6.61
C VAL A 2 -17.45 58.01 -7.78
N PHE A 3 -16.48 57.14 -7.52
CA PHE A 3 -15.95 56.23 -8.54
C PHE A 3 -16.15 54.80 -8.03
N GLN A 4 -17.37 54.30 -8.21
CA GLN A 4 -17.64 52.86 -8.20
C GLN A 4 -17.24 52.31 -9.57
N THR A 5 -16.13 51.58 -9.62
CA THR A 5 -15.76 50.74 -10.76
C THR A 5 -16.72 49.55 -10.83
N ARG A 6 -17.78 49.68 -11.64
CA ARG A 6 -18.65 48.56 -12.01
C ARG A 6 -17.88 47.61 -12.93
N HIS A 7 -17.53 46.43 -12.43
CA HIS A 7 -17.14 45.31 -13.30
C HIS A 7 -18.39 44.72 -13.99
N PRO A 8 -18.35 44.43 -15.30
CA PRO A 8 -19.50 43.92 -16.02
C PRO A 8 -19.84 42.49 -15.57
N SER A 9 -21.10 42.28 -15.17
CA SER A 9 -21.64 41.01 -14.62
C SER A 9 -21.45 39.77 -15.51
N TRP A 10 -20.99 39.94 -16.75
CA TRP A 10 -20.75 38.85 -17.71
C TRP A 10 -19.44 38.11 -17.44
N ILE A 11 -18.45 38.76 -16.82
CA ILE A 11 -17.17 38.13 -16.46
C ILE A 11 -17.36 37.18 -15.26
N ILE A 12 -18.29 37.49 -14.35
CA ILE A 12 -18.59 36.68 -13.17
C ILE A 12 -19.31 35.37 -13.56
N LEU A 13 -20.21 35.42 -14.55
CA LEU A 13 -20.92 34.23 -15.06
C LEU A 13 -20.00 33.24 -15.78
N CYS A 14 -18.96 33.73 -16.48
CA CYS A 14 -18.00 32.86 -17.17
C CYS A 14 -17.10 32.08 -16.20
N TYR A 15 -16.73 32.69 -15.06
CA TYR A 15 -15.99 32.01 -13.99
C TYR A 15 -16.81 30.91 -13.30
N ILE A 16 -18.12 31.12 -13.12
CA ILE A 16 -19.02 30.12 -12.53
C ILE A 16 -19.20 28.92 -13.47
N TRP A 17 -19.22 29.13 -14.79
CA TRP A 17 -19.33 28.05 -15.76
C TRP A 17 -18.02 27.24 -15.92
N LEU A 18 -16.85 27.89 -15.77
CA LEU A 18 -15.56 27.19 -15.74
C LEU A 18 -15.32 26.43 -14.42
N LEU A 19 -15.90 26.88 -13.31
CA LEU A 19 -15.86 26.17 -12.03
C LEU A 19 -16.80 24.95 -11.97
N HIS A 20 -17.85 24.91 -12.82
CA HIS A 20 -18.72 23.72 -12.92
C HIS A 20 -18.16 22.58 -13.79
N PHE A 21 -17.10 22.82 -14.57
CA PHE A 21 -16.42 21.77 -15.34
C PHE A 21 -15.16 21.21 -14.65
N ALA A 22 -14.85 21.65 -13.42
CA ALA A 22 -13.67 21.20 -12.67
C ALA A 22 -14.02 20.30 -11.45
N HIS A 23 -15.26 19.81 -11.36
CA HIS A 23 -15.72 18.95 -10.26
C HIS A 23 -16.38 17.66 -10.75
N THR A 24 -15.65 16.91 -11.57
CA THR A 24 -15.72 15.44 -11.57
C THR A 24 -14.28 14.92 -11.48
N GLY A 25 -13.56 15.38 -10.47
CA GLY A 25 -12.47 14.57 -9.93
C GLY A 25 -13.16 13.51 -9.10
N GLU A 26 -13.38 12.32 -9.68
CA GLU A 26 -13.65 11.13 -8.89
C GLU A 26 -12.65 11.15 -7.74
N ALA A 27 -13.16 11.15 -6.51
CA ALA A 27 -12.35 10.80 -5.37
C ALA A 27 -11.79 9.43 -5.72
N GLN A 28 -10.52 9.38 -6.13
CA GLN A 28 -9.87 8.16 -6.55
C GLN A 28 -9.80 7.31 -5.28
N ALA A 29 -10.83 6.50 -5.08
CA ALA A 29 -10.98 5.66 -3.91
C ALA A 29 -9.69 4.87 -3.81
N ALA A 30 -8.98 5.02 -2.68
CA ALA A 30 -7.63 4.49 -2.53
C ALA A 30 -7.63 3.03 -2.94
N LYS A 31 -7.00 2.68 -4.07
CA LYS A 31 -7.03 1.34 -4.71
C LYS A 31 -6.51 0.22 -3.80
N GLU A 32 -5.96 0.60 -2.66
CA GLU A 32 -5.24 -0.20 -1.70
C GLU A 32 -6.13 -0.47 -0.46
N VAL A 33 -6.16 -1.72 -0.03
CA VAL A 33 -6.73 -2.12 1.24
C VAL A 33 -5.58 -2.49 2.18
N LEU A 34 -5.43 -1.70 3.25
CA LEU A 34 -4.38 -1.91 4.25
C LEU A 34 -4.62 -3.18 5.05
N LEU A 35 -3.58 -3.99 5.19
CA LEU A 35 -3.49 -5.15 6.08
C LEU A 35 -2.62 -4.87 7.31
N LEU A 36 -1.59 -4.04 7.14
CA LEU A 36 -0.72 -3.55 8.21
C LEU A 36 -0.22 -2.15 7.86
N ASP A 37 -0.18 -1.26 8.84
CA ASP A 37 0.55 0.00 8.76
C ASP A 37 1.21 0.24 10.13
N SER A 38 2.54 0.10 10.18
CA SER A 38 3.29 0.28 11.43
C SER A 38 3.27 1.71 11.96
N LYS A 39 2.96 2.72 11.13
CA LYS A 39 2.85 4.12 11.58
C LYS A 39 1.50 4.45 12.20
N ALA A 40 0.45 3.68 11.87
CA ALA A 40 -0.89 3.92 12.40
C ALA A 40 -0.98 3.64 13.92
N GLN A 41 -0.05 2.85 14.46
CA GLN A 41 0.00 2.51 15.87
C GLN A 41 0.95 3.44 16.63
N GLN A 42 0.41 4.23 17.55
CA GLN A 42 1.19 5.15 18.40
C GLN A 42 1.78 4.47 19.64
N THR A 43 1.30 3.27 19.98
CA THR A 43 1.78 2.42 21.09
C THR A 43 2.82 1.41 20.60
N GLU A 44 3.30 0.55 21.51
CA GLU A 44 4.22 -0.55 21.15
C GLU A 44 3.65 -1.42 20.03
N LEU A 45 4.49 -1.75 19.05
CA LEU A 45 4.13 -2.64 17.93
C LEU A 45 4.15 -4.12 18.35
N GLU A 46 4.86 -4.44 19.44
CA GLU A 46 5.00 -5.78 20.03
C GLU A 46 5.54 -6.84 19.04
N TRP A 47 6.34 -6.43 18.06
CA TRP A 47 7.01 -7.37 17.17
C TRP A 47 8.11 -8.12 17.88
N ILE A 48 8.43 -9.30 17.36
CA ILE A 48 9.29 -10.24 18.05
C ILE A 48 10.69 -10.14 17.51
N SER A 49 11.61 -9.74 18.39
CA SER A 49 13.04 -9.72 18.14
C SER A 49 13.68 -11.04 18.62
N SER A 50 14.49 -11.66 17.78
CA SER A 50 15.27 -12.86 18.10
C SER A 50 16.68 -12.77 17.51
N PRO A 51 17.74 -12.73 18.33
CA PRO A 51 17.70 -12.67 19.80
C PRO A 51 17.07 -11.35 20.29
N PRO A 52 16.58 -11.27 21.55
CA PRO A 52 15.87 -10.07 22.04
C PRO A 52 16.68 -8.76 22.01
N ASN A 53 18.00 -8.86 21.97
CA ASN A 53 18.94 -7.73 21.88
C ASN A 53 19.37 -7.41 20.44
N GLY A 54 18.81 -8.09 19.44
CA GLY A 54 19.07 -7.85 18.02
C GLY A 54 18.42 -6.57 17.56
N TRP A 55 17.14 -6.65 17.21
CA TRP A 55 16.32 -5.50 16.88
C TRP A 55 15.72 -4.86 18.13
N GLU A 56 15.83 -3.54 18.20
CA GLU A 56 15.33 -2.72 19.31
C GLU A 56 14.21 -1.79 18.81
N GLU A 57 13.11 -1.72 19.56
CA GLU A 57 12.03 -0.77 19.31
C GLU A 57 12.40 0.60 19.89
N ILE A 58 12.39 1.63 19.05
CA ILE A 58 12.67 3.00 19.45
C ILE A 58 11.57 3.96 19.00
N SER A 59 11.48 5.11 19.65
CA SER A 59 10.62 6.20 19.18
C SER A 59 11.35 7.00 18.10
N GLY A 60 10.71 7.19 16.96
CA GLY A 60 11.18 8.01 15.85
C GLY A 60 10.19 9.13 15.50
N LEU A 61 10.56 9.93 14.50
CA LEU A 61 9.67 10.88 13.84
C LEU A 61 9.57 10.51 12.37
N ASP A 62 8.38 10.63 11.80
CA ASP A 62 8.20 10.48 10.37
C ASP A 62 8.53 11.78 9.61
N GLU A 63 8.39 11.76 8.28
CA GLU A 63 8.64 12.90 7.40
C GLU A 63 7.80 14.14 7.75
N ASN A 64 6.65 13.95 8.41
CA ASN A 64 5.73 14.99 8.85
C ASN A 64 5.91 15.36 10.32
N TYR A 65 7.02 14.95 10.95
CA TYR A 65 7.30 15.15 12.38
C TYR A 65 6.27 14.50 13.32
N THR A 66 5.57 13.47 12.85
CA THR A 66 4.65 12.69 13.68
C THR A 66 5.45 11.65 14.48
N PRO A 67 5.25 11.53 15.80
CA PRO A 67 5.85 10.46 16.59
C PRO A 67 5.40 9.09 16.09
N ILE A 68 6.36 8.22 15.81
CA ILE A 68 6.13 6.85 15.33
C ILE A 68 7.03 5.87 16.09
N ARG A 69 6.66 4.59 16.09
CA ARG A 69 7.53 3.51 16.55
C ARG A 69 8.30 2.94 15.37
N THR A 70 9.61 2.76 15.56
CA THR A 70 10.51 2.21 14.56
C THR A 70 11.35 1.10 15.19
N TYR A 71 11.93 0.23 14.36
CA TYR A 71 12.86 -0.80 14.82
C TYR A 71 14.25 -0.52 14.27
N GLN A 72 15.27 -0.61 15.10
CA GLN A 72 16.66 -0.43 14.69
C GLN A 72 17.54 -1.62 15.08
N VAL A 73 18.61 -1.83 14.31
CA VAL A 73 19.71 -2.75 14.64
C VAL A 73 21.00 -2.19 14.07
N CYS A 74 22.09 -2.28 14.82
CA CYS A 74 23.41 -1.77 14.40
C CYS A 74 24.55 -2.59 15.02
N GLN A 75 24.50 -3.92 14.87
CA GLN A 75 25.53 -4.85 15.39
C GLN A 75 26.66 -5.10 14.37
N VAL A 76 27.24 -4.02 13.85
CA VAL A 76 28.21 -4.04 12.73
C VAL A 76 29.61 -4.54 13.09
N MET A 77 29.96 -4.55 14.38
CA MET A 77 31.30 -4.94 14.86
C MET A 77 31.46 -6.47 14.99
N GLU A 78 30.35 -7.17 15.19
CA GLU A 78 30.34 -8.60 15.50
C GLU A 78 30.19 -9.42 14.20
N PRO A 79 30.99 -10.49 13.99
CA PRO A 79 30.82 -11.37 12.84
C PRO A 79 29.58 -12.27 13.00
N ASN A 80 29.12 -12.86 11.88
CA ASN A 80 28.07 -13.89 11.85
C ASN A 80 26.74 -13.47 12.52
N GLN A 81 26.32 -12.23 12.31
CA GLN A 81 25.03 -11.74 12.79
C GLN A 81 23.85 -12.48 12.15
N ASN A 82 22.80 -12.69 12.95
CA ASN A 82 21.54 -13.31 12.53
C ASN A 82 20.38 -12.75 13.37
N ASN A 83 20.07 -11.48 13.20
CA ASN A 83 19.07 -10.77 14.00
C ASN A 83 17.72 -10.76 13.27
N TRP A 84 16.74 -11.47 13.80
CA TRP A 84 15.40 -11.56 13.25
C TRP A 84 14.44 -10.61 13.96
N LEU A 85 13.63 -9.91 13.18
CA LEU A 85 12.46 -9.18 13.64
C LEU A 85 11.25 -9.73 12.90
N ARG A 86 10.20 -10.14 13.61
CA ARG A 86 8.99 -10.68 13.02
C ARG A 86 7.77 -9.87 13.43
N THR A 87 6.92 -9.54 12.46
CA THR A 87 5.62 -8.91 12.72
C THR A 87 4.70 -9.80 13.55
N ASN A 88 3.58 -9.22 13.99
CA ASN A 88 2.42 -9.99 14.41
C ASN A 88 1.79 -10.74 13.22
N TRP A 89 0.87 -11.66 13.51
CA TRP A 89 0.15 -12.41 12.46
C TRP A 89 -0.78 -11.45 11.71
N ILE A 90 -0.62 -11.40 10.39
CA ILE A 90 -1.40 -10.52 9.51
C ILE A 90 -2.44 -11.39 8.81
N SER A 91 -3.71 -11.10 9.04
CA SER A 91 -4.80 -11.72 8.28
C SER A 91 -4.72 -11.28 6.83
N LYS A 92 -4.75 -12.23 5.87
CA LYS A 92 -4.72 -11.86 4.45
C LYS A 92 -6.07 -11.34 3.95
N GLY A 93 -7.16 -11.63 4.67
CA GLY A 93 -8.52 -11.39 4.20
C GLY A 93 -8.75 -12.00 2.81
N ASN A 94 -9.20 -11.16 1.88
CA ASN A 94 -9.47 -11.57 0.50
C ASN A 94 -8.26 -11.41 -0.43
N ALA A 95 -7.11 -10.96 0.07
CA ALA A 95 -5.92 -10.80 -0.74
C ALA A 95 -5.52 -12.15 -1.37
N GLN A 96 -5.26 -12.12 -2.67
CA GLN A 96 -4.52 -13.17 -3.38
C GLN A 96 -3.04 -12.81 -3.49
N ARG A 97 -2.75 -11.52 -3.45
CA ARG A 97 -1.42 -10.93 -3.64
C ARG A 97 -1.33 -9.68 -2.80
N ILE A 98 -0.18 -9.46 -2.19
CA ILE A 98 0.08 -8.33 -1.31
C ILE A 98 1.31 -7.57 -1.78
N PHE A 99 1.36 -6.31 -1.40
CA PHE A 99 2.48 -5.42 -1.56
C PHE A 99 3.00 -5.06 -0.18
N VAL A 100 4.31 -5.18 0.00
CA VAL A 100 5.04 -4.81 1.21
C VAL A 100 5.90 -3.61 0.85
N GLU A 101 5.50 -2.44 1.35
CA GLU A 101 6.27 -1.20 1.25
C GLU A 101 7.07 -1.01 2.53
N LEU A 102 8.38 -0.89 2.38
CA LEU A 102 9.33 -0.68 3.45
C LEU A 102 9.90 0.73 3.32
N LYS A 103 9.83 1.51 4.39
CA LYS A 103 10.62 2.74 4.51
C LYS A 103 11.69 2.54 5.57
N PHE A 104 12.95 2.82 5.24
CA PHE A 104 14.07 2.58 6.15
C PHE A 104 15.24 3.52 5.88
N THR A 105 16.13 3.64 6.87
CA THR A 105 17.41 4.31 6.72
C THR A 105 18.54 3.29 6.86
N LEU A 106 19.66 3.54 6.18
CA LEU A 106 20.82 2.68 6.19
C LEU A 106 22.09 3.50 6.28
N ARG A 107 22.99 3.13 7.21
CA ARG A 107 24.27 3.80 7.38
C ARG A 107 25.34 3.15 6.51
N ASP A 108 26.10 3.97 5.79
CA ASP A 108 27.25 3.54 4.97
C ASP A 108 28.33 2.89 5.84
N CYS A 109 28.78 1.69 5.49
CA CYS A 109 29.82 0.96 6.21
C CYS A 109 31.17 1.71 6.21
N ASN A 110 31.48 2.47 5.16
CA ASN A 110 32.70 3.29 5.09
C ASN A 110 32.69 4.44 6.09
N SER A 111 31.52 4.82 6.59
CA SER A 111 31.37 5.86 7.62
C SER A 111 31.56 5.32 9.05
N LEU A 112 31.82 4.02 9.20
CA LEU A 112 31.99 3.34 10.47
C LEU A 112 33.46 2.89 10.63
N PRO A 113 34.15 3.30 11.71
CA PRO A 113 35.53 2.88 11.93
C PRO A 113 35.59 1.43 12.39
N GLY A 114 36.49 0.63 11.81
CA GLY A 114 36.83 -0.71 12.32
C GLY A 114 35.87 -1.84 11.96
N VAL A 115 34.96 -1.65 11.00
CA VAL A 115 33.92 -2.64 10.63
C VAL A 115 34.15 -3.35 9.28
N LEU A 116 35.35 -3.20 8.70
CA LEU A 116 35.68 -3.75 7.39
C LEU A 116 35.58 -5.29 7.42
N GLY A 117 34.66 -5.84 6.62
CA GLY A 117 34.44 -7.28 6.46
C GLY A 117 33.25 -7.84 7.25
N THR A 118 32.85 -7.19 8.35
CA THR A 118 31.66 -7.57 9.14
C THR A 118 30.42 -6.78 8.75
N CYS A 119 30.58 -5.48 8.45
CA CYS A 119 29.47 -4.61 8.08
C CYS A 119 28.83 -4.98 6.74
N LYS A 120 27.50 -4.88 6.67
CA LYS A 120 26.67 -5.08 5.48
C LYS A 120 25.80 -3.85 5.22
N GLU A 121 25.40 -3.66 3.97
CA GLU A 121 24.53 -2.57 3.53
C GLU A 121 23.20 -3.11 2.98
N THR A 122 22.81 -4.27 3.48
CA THR A 122 21.60 -4.98 3.07
C THR A 122 21.00 -5.74 4.24
N PHE A 123 19.70 -5.94 4.21
CA PHE A 123 18.98 -6.88 5.08
C PHE A 123 18.06 -7.76 4.25
N ASN A 124 17.59 -8.88 4.79
CA ASN A 124 16.74 -9.80 4.05
C ASN A 124 15.28 -9.68 4.51
N LEU A 125 14.36 -9.71 3.55
CA LEU A 125 12.93 -9.78 3.80
C LEU A 125 12.44 -11.22 3.60
N TYR A 126 11.63 -11.72 4.54
CA TYR A 126 11.04 -13.05 4.53
C TYR A 126 9.55 -13.01 4.82
N TYR A 127 8.84 -14.08 4.43
CA TYR A 127 7.47 -14.33 4.86
C TYR A 127 7.22 -15.80 5.22
N TYR A 128 6.18 -16.03 6.01
CA TYR A 128 5.70 -17.36 6.36
C TYR A 128 4.17 -17.37 6.43
N GLU A 129 3.54 -18.16 5.56
CA GLU A 129 2.08 -18.34 5.52
C GLU A 129 1.60 -19.39 6.53
N THR A 130 0.53 -19.08 7.27
CA THR A 130 -0.08 -20.00 8.24
C THR A 130 -1.57 -19.70 8.42
N ASP A 131 -2.34 -20.73 8.75
CA ASP A 131 -3.79 -20.63 8.94
C ASP A 131 -4.18 -20.05 10.31
N TYR A 132 -3.22 -19.93 11.25
CA TYR A 132 -3.43 -19.46 12.61
C TYR A 132 -2.17 -18.82 13.21
N ASP A 133 -2.33 -18.04 14.27
CA ASP A 133 -1.24 -17.45 15.02
C ASP A 133 -0.44 -18.54 15.77
N THR A 134 0.83 -18.69 15.40
CA THR A 134 1.79 -19.66 15.95
C THR A 134 2.49 -19.18 17.23
N GLY A 135 2.11 -18.03 17.76
CA GLY A 135 2.66 -17.47 19.00
C GLY A 135 4.04 -16.85 18.79
N ARG A 136 4.86 -16.83 19.86
CA ARG A 136 6.05 -15.96 19.91
C ARG A 136 7.36 -16.53 19.38
N ASN A 137 7.42 -17.82 19.03
CA ASN A 137 8.68 -18.45 18.63
C ASN A 137 8.93 -18.28 17.12
N ILE A 138 10.10 -17.74 16.75
CA ILE A 138 10.57 -17.69 15.36
C ILE A 138 11.24 -19.02 15.02
N ARG A 139 10.75 -19.70 13.98
CA ARG A 139 11.34 -20.93 13.43
C ARG A 139 11.87 -20.62 12.03
N GLU A 140 13.15 -20.27 11.94
CA GLU A 140 13.78 -19.74 10.72
C GLU A 140 13.52 -20.62 9.48
N ASN A 141 13.49 -21.95 9.65
CA ASN A 141 13.26 -22.91 8.57
C ASN A 141 11.86 -22.88 7.94
N LEU A 142 10.89 -22.20 8.55
CA LEU A 142 9.54 -22.03 8.00
C LEU A 142 9.41 -20.80 7.09
N TYR A 143 10.40 -19.89 7.14
CA TYR A 143 10.37 -18.64 6.41
C TYR A 143 10.94 -18.82 5.01
N VAL A 144 10.24 -18.26 4.03
CA VAL A 144 10.70 -18.18 2.64
C VAL A 144 11.29 -16.79 2.41
N LYS A 145 12.50 -16.75 1.87
CA LYS A 145 13.18 -15.49 1.52
C LYS A 145 12.46 -14.84 0.33
N ILE A 146 12.09 -13.58 0.49
CA ILE A 146 11.50 -12.76 -0.58
C ILE A 146 12.61 -12.11 -1.38
N ASP A 147 13.45 -11.32 -0.70
CA ASP A 147 14.54 -10.61 -1.36
C ASP A 147 15.63 -10.17 -0.35
N THR A 148 16.77 -9.78 -0.88
CA THR A 148 17.79 -8.99 -0.18
C THR A 148 17.54 -7.52 -0.47
N ILE A 149 17.15 -6.75 0.53
CA ILE A 149 16.84 -5.33 0.42
C ILE A 149 18.14 -4.51 0.59
N ALA A 150 18.39 -3.62 -0.36
CA ALA A 150 19.48 -2.65 -0.35
C ALA A 150 18.92 -1.23 -0.32
N ALA A 151 19.72 -0.26 0.13
CA ALA A 151 19.37 1.15 0.07
C ALA A 151 19.77 1.75 -1.29
N ASP A 152 18.93 2.63 -1.84
CA ASP A 152 19.31 3.52 -2.95
C ASP A 152 20.27 4.61 -2.47
N GLU A 153 20.02 5.13 -1.26
CA GLU A 153 20.85 6.13 -0.59
C GLU A 153 21.20 5.71 0.83
N SER A 154 22.49 5.63 1.13
CA SER A 154 23.01 5.50 2.50
C SER A 154 23.36 6.87 3.09
N PHE A 155 23.33 6.98 4.41
CA PHE A 155 23.82 8.17 5.12
C PHE A 155 25.20 7.94 5.73
N THR A 156 25.99 9.00 5.80
CA THR A 156 27.37 9.01 6.29
C THR A 156 27.52 9.81 7.59
N GLN A 157 28.73 9.86 8.14
CA GLN A 157 29.05 10.69 9.31
C GLN A 157 28.85 12.19 9.05
N GLY A 158 29.05 12.64 7.80
CA GLY A 158 28.80 14.03 7.40
C GLY A 158 27.31 14.36 7.46
N ASP A 159 26.47 13.46 6.94
CA ASP A 159 25.01 13.61 6.96
C ASP A 159 24.46 13.66 8.39
N LEU A 160 25.04 12.89 9.31
CA LEU A 160 24.71 12.97 10.74
C LEU A 160 25.04 14.35 11.34
N GLY A 161 26.15 14.96 10.93
CA GLY A 161 26.53 16.31 11.33
C GLY A 161 25.52 17.38 10.87
N GLU A 162 24.89 17.15 9.73
CA GLU A 162 23.83 18.00 9.17
C GLU A 162 22.42 17.59 9.60
N ARG A 163 22.29 16.55 10.44
CA ARG A 163 21.01 15.94 10.86
C ARG A 163 20.13 15.48 9.70
N LYS A 164 20.75 15.03 8.61
CA LYS A 164 20.08 14.61 7.38
C LYS A 164 20.08 13.10 7.27
N MET A 165 19.00 12.44 7.66
CA MET A 165 18.85 11.01 7.42
C MET A 165 18.35 10.75 6.00
N LYS A 166 18.84 9.70 5.35
CA LYS A 166 18.42 9.28 4.00
C LYS A 166 17.37 8.19 4.11
N LEU A 167 16.13 8.52 3.73
CA LEU A 167 14.99 7.63 3.79
C LEU A 167 14.82 6.91 2.44
N ASN A 168 14.91 5.59 2.47
CA ASN A 168 14.73 4.71 1.33
C ASN A 168 13.31 4.15 1.33
N THR A 169 12.76 3.87 0.15
CA THR A 169 11.44 3.23 -0.01
C THR A 169 11.56 2.05 -0.97
N GLU A 170 11.28 0.85 -0.49
CA GLU A 170 11.34 -0.39 -1.28
C GLU A 170 9.99 -1.10 -1.25
N VAL A 171 9.50 -1.53 -2.42
CA VAL A 171 8.23 -2.26 -2.54
C VAL A 171 8.49 -3.66 -3.06
N ARG A 172 7.93 -4.67 -2.40
CA ARG A 172 7.96 -6.06 -2.86
C ARG A 172 6.56 -6.65 -2.94
N GLU A 173 6.36 -7.46 -3.97
CA GLU A 173 5.11 -8.16 -4.23
C GLU A 173 5.23 -9.61 -3.76
N ILE A 174 4.19 -10.12 -3.10
CA ILE A 174 4.13 -11.50 -2.60
C ILE A 174 2.79 -12.11 -2.98
N GLY A 175 2.83 -13.25 -3.66
CA GLY A 175 1.64 -14.03 -4.03
C GLY A 175 1.98 -15.15 -5.01
N PRO A 176 1.01 -16.03 -5.33
CA PRO A 176 -0.31 -16.14 -4.72
C PRO A 176 -0.27 -16.59 -3.25
N LEU A 177 -1.05 -15.96 -2.38
CA LEU A 177 -1.25 -16.37 -0.99
C LEU A 177 -2.34 -17.43 -0.90
N SER A 178 -2.08 -18.49 -0.14
CA SER A 178 -2.91 -19.68 -0.02
C SER A 178 -3.50 -19.90 1.38
N LYS A 179 -2.87 -19.36 2.43
CA LYS A 179 -3.28 -19.57 3.83
C LYS A 179 -4.13 -18.43 4.37
N LYS A 180 -4.71 -18.55 5.56
CA LYS A 180 -5.54 -17.47 6.14
C LYS A 180 -4.78 -16.20 6.51
N GLY A 181 -3.48 -16.28 6.70
CA GLY A 181 -2.64 -15.14 7.02
C GLY A 181 -1.16 -15.48 6.95
N PHE A 182 -0.32 -14.54 7.34
CA PHE A 182 1.12 -14.66 7.22
C PHE A 182 1.84 -13.80 8.26
N TYR A 183 3.13 -14.06 8.42
CA TYR A 183 4.07 -13.17 9.10
C TYR A 183 5.04 -12.61 8.08
N LEU A 184 5.49 -11.38 8.30
CA LEU A 184 6.72 -10.87 7.70
C LEU A 184 7.86 -10.96 8.70
N ALA A 185 9.06 -11.19 8.20
CA ALA A 185 10.26 -11.16 9.01
C ALA A 185 11.42 -10.47 8.30
N PHE A 186 12.24 -9.78 9.09
CA PHE A 186 13.38 -9.00 8.66
C PHE A 186 14.62 -9.58 9.32
N GLN A 187 15.57 -10.01 8.52
CA GLN A 187 16.81 -10.61 9.00
C GLN A 187 17.96 -9.65 8.70
N ASP A 188 18.61 -9.19 9.75
CA ASP A 188 19.86 -8.48 9.70
C ASP A 188 21.04 -9.46 9.85
N VAL A 189 22.06 -9.26 9.02
CA VAL A 189 23.29 -10.06 8.95
C VAL A 189 24.55 -9.21 9.17
N GLY A 190 24.40 -8.03 9.79
CA GLY A 190 25.52 -7.15 10.18
C GLY A 190 25.44 -5.74 9.61
N ALA A 191 24.24 -5.22 9.39
CA ALA A 191 23.99 -3.86 8.91
C ALA A 191 23.67 -2.89 10.06
N CYS A 192 23.64 -1.60 9.72
CA CYS A 192 23.18 -0.54 10.61
C CYS A 192 21.96 0.13 9.98
N ILE A 193 20.78 -0.32 10.40
CA ILE A 193 19.51 -0.02 9.76
C ILE A 193 18.47 0.43 10.78
N ALA A 194 17.59 1.33 10.35
CA ALA A 194 16.37 1.67 11.07
C ALA A 194 15.17 1.50 10.13
N LEU A 195 14.29 0.56 10.47
CA LEU A 195 13.04 0.31 9.79
C LEU A 195 12.00 1.32 10.27
N VAL A 196 11.74 2.33 9.45
CA VAL A 196 10.88 3.48 9.76
C VAL A 196 9.41 3.17 9.55
N SER A 197 9.07 2.35 8.53
CA SER A 197 7.70 2.01 8.19
C SER A 197 7.62 0.65 7.53
N VAL A 198 6.60 -0.13 7.88
CA VAL A 198 6.16 -1.29 7.13
C VAL A 198 4.67 -1.13 6.85
N LYS A 199 4.34 -1.03 5.57
CA LYS A 199 2.96 -0.94 5.09
C LYS A 199 2.69 -2.17 4.22
N VAL A 200 1.66 -2.93 4.57
CA VAL A 200 1.23 -4.10 3.82
C VAL A 200 -0.17 -3.85 3.33
N TYR A 201 -0.40 -4.05 2.04
CA TYR A 201 -1.71 -3.81 1.43
C TYR A 201 -1.93 -4.74 0.24
N TYR A 202 -3.18 -4.86 -0.19
CA TYR A 202 -3.53 -5.47 -1.46
C TYR A 202 -4.37 -4.51 -2.30
N LYS A 203 -4.43 -4.74 -3.61
CA LYS A 203 -5.19 -3.88 -4.53
C LYS A 203 -6.54 -4.50 -4.87
N LYS A 204 -7.55 -3.65 -5.06
CA LYS A 204 -8.86 -4.03 -5.59
C LYS A 204 -9.44 -2.91 -6.45
N CYS A 205 -10.31 -3.27 -7.37
CA CYS A 205 -11.18 -2.32 -8.05
C CYS A 205 -12.40 -2.05 -7.15
N TRP A 206 -12.62 -0.78 -6.81
CA TRP A 206 -13.77 -0.36 -6.00
C TRP A 206 -15.07 -0.45 -6.76
N SER A 207 -16.19 -0.61 -6.06
CA SER A 207 -17.49 -0.64 -6.71
C SER A 207 -17.78 0.67 -7.45
N ILE A 208 -18.21 0.53 -8.70
CA ILE A 208 -18.60 1.64 -9.57
C ILE A 208 -19.94 1.33 -10.24
N ILE A 209 -20.60 2.37 -10.73
CA ILE A 209 -21.73 2.23 -11.65
C ILE A 209 -21.27 2.77 -12.99
N GLU A 210 -21.30 1.94 -14.02
CA GLU A 210 -20.92 2.32 -15.38
C GLU A 210 -21.97 1.75 -16.34
N ASN A 211 -22.43 2.55 -17.31
CA ASN A 211 -23.45 2.12 -18.26
C ASN A 211 -24.72 1.51 -17.62
N LEU A 212 -25.19 2.11 -16.52
CA LEU A 212 -26.33 1.65 -15.70
C LEU A 212 -26.18 0.23 -15.13
N ALA A 213 -24.95 -0.27 -15.04
CA ALA A 213 -24.60 -1.52 -14.40
C ALA A 213 -23.68 -1.28 -13.20
N ILE A 214 -23.99 -1.94 -12.09
CA ILE A 214 -23.19 -1.95 -10.87
C ILE A 214 -22.10 -3.01 -11.02
N PHE A 215 -20.86 -2.60 -10.89
CA PHE A 215 -19.70 -3.48 -10.78
C PHE A 215 -19.26 -3.49 -9.31
N PRO A 216 -19.23 -4.65 -8.63
CA PRO A 216 -18.92 -4.72 -7.20
C PRO A 216 -17.41 -4.63 -6.92
N ASP A 217 -17.05 -4.39 -5.66
CA ASP A 217 -15.67 -4.51 -5.18
C ASP A 217 -15.03 -5.83 -5.63
N THR A 218 -13.95 -5.75 -6.39
CA THR A 218 -13.29 -6.92 -6.99
C THR A 218 -11.80 -6.92 -6.66
N VAL A 219 -11.34 -7.96 -5.95
CA VAL A 219 -9.92 -8.13 -5.64
C VAL A 219 -9.14 -8.45 -6.92
N THR A 220 -7.96 -7.85 -7.05
CA THR A 220 -7.05 -8.11 -8.17
C THR A 220 -6.58 -9.57 -8.18
N GLY A 221 -6.22 -10.08 -9.37
CA GLY A 221 -5.71 -11.44 -9.50
C GLY A 221 -4.32 -11.63 -8.90
N SER A 222 -3.86 -12.87 -8.85
CA SER A 222 -2.56 -13.24 -8.28
C SER A 222 -1.35 -12.90 -9.16
N GLU A 223 -1.55 -12.68 -10.46
CA GLU A 223 -0.48 -12.44 -11.43
C GLU A 223 -0.36 -10.97 -11.81
N PHE A 224 0.85 -10.53 -12.15
CA PHE A 224 1.14 -9.15 -12.54
C PHE A 224 0.34 -8.66 -13.75
N SER A 225 0.06 -9.53 -14.73
CA SER A 225 -0.75 -9.17 -15.91
C SER A 225 -2.17 -9.73 -15.85
N SER A 226 -2.68 -10.03 -14.64
CA SER A 226 -4.02 -10.60 -14.49
C SER A 226 -5.11 -9.57 -14.81
N LEU A 227 -6.15 -10.05 -15.49
CA LEU A 227 -7.39 -9.32 -15.77
C LEU A 227 -8.57 -10.16 -15.27
N VAL A 228 -9.24 -9.70 -14.23
CA VAL A 228 -10.40 -10.38 -13.67
C VAL A 228 -11.66 -9.89 -14.38
N GLU A 229 -12.27 -10.72 -15.22
CA GLU A 229 -13.57 -10.41 -15.84
C GLU A 229 -14.68 -10.40 -14.77
N VAL A 230 -15.47 -9.34 -14.78
CA VAL A 230 -16.59 -9.13 -13.85
C VAL A 230 -17.84 -8.78 -14.63
N ARG A 231 -18.91 -9.56 -14.40
CA ARG A 231 -20.24 -9.27 -14.91
C ARG A 231 -20.93 -8.25 -14.01
N GLY A 232 -21.36 -7.14 -14.58
CA GLY A 232 -22.14 -6.11 -13.91
C GLY A 232 -23.59 -6.55 -13.67
N THR A 233 -24.24 -5.91 -12.71
CA THR A 233 -25.68 -6.10 -12.44
C THR A 233 -26.41 -4.79 -12.72
N CYS A 234 -27.46 -4.82 -13.55
CA CYS A 234 -28.22 -3.60 -13.84
C CYS A 234 -28.76 -2.92 -12.57
N VAL A 235 -28.71 -1.59 -12.55
CA VAL A 235 -29.31 -0.78 -11.48
C VAL A 235 -30.82 -1.03 -11.38
N SER A 236 -31.42 -0.61 -10.27
CA SER A 236 -32.87 -0.76 -10.08
C SER A 236 -33.65 -0.11 -11.23
N SER A 237 -34.69 -0.81 -11.69
CA SER A 237 -35.52 -0.38 -12.83
C SER A 237 -34.80 -0.29 -14.19
N ALA A 238 -33.63 -0.93 -14.33
CA ALA A 238 -32.96 -1.17 -15.60
C ALA A 238 -32.96 -2.67 -15.98
N GLU A 239 -32.68 -2.96 -17.26
CA GLU A 239 -32.54 -4.30 -17.82
C GLU A 239 -31.38 -4.36 -18.83
N GLU A 240 -30.82 -5.56 -19.07
CA GLU A 240 -29.70 -5.74 -20.00
C GLU A 240 -30.14 -5.41 -21.44
N GLU A 241 -29.29 -4.69 -22.19
CA GLU A 241 -29.56 -4.42 -23.60
C GLU A 241 -29.27 -5.69 -24.44
N ALA A 242 -30.32 -6.49 -24.67
CA ALA A 242 -30.29 -7.69 -25.51
C ALA A 242 -29.14 -8.67 -25.16
N GLU A 243 -28.39 -9.18 -26.15
CA GLU A 243 -27.33 -10.19 -25.96
C GLU A 243 -26.03 -9.63 -25.35
N ASN A 244 -25.95 -8.33 -25.07
CA ASN A 244 -24.73 -7.67 -24.58
C ASN A 244 -24.77 -7.43 -23.07
N ALA A 245 -24.62 -8.51 -22.29
CA ALA A 245 -24.52 -8.42 -20.83
C ALA A 245 -23.35 -7.51 -20.41
N PRO A 246 -23.55 -6.59 -19.45
CA PRO A 246 -22.53 -5.64 -19.01
C PRO A 246 -21.37 -6.36 -18.33
N ARG A 247 -20.14 -6.09 -18.78
CA ARG A 247 -18.90 -6.68 -18.28
C ARG A 247 -17.76 -5.66 -18.25
N MET A 248 -16.88 -5.81 -17.27
CA MET A 248 -15.64 -5.04 -17.15
C MET A 248 -14.51 -5.96 -16.70
N HIS A 249 -13.27 -5.50 -16.84
CA HIS A 249 -12.10 -6.22 -16.33
C HIS A 249 -11.42 -5.39 -15.25
N CYS A 250 -11.12 -6.02 -14.11
CA CYS A 250 -10.30 -5.43 -13.07
C CYS A 250 -8.83 -5.80 -13.30
N SER A 251 -7.97 -4.79 -13.49
CA SER A 251 -6.53 -4.97 -13.71
C SER A 251 -5.79 -5.32 -12.43
N ALA A 252 -4.57 -5.83 -12.57
CA ALA A 252 -3.66 -6.12 -11.45
C ALA A 252 -3.33 -4.87 -10.60
N GLU A 253 -3.44 -3.67 -11.18
CA GLU A 253 -3.21 -2.38 -10.54
C GLU A 253 -4.44 -1.85 -9.77
N GLY A 254 -5.56 -2.57 -9.81
CA GLY A 254 -6.81 -2.14 -9.19
C GLY A 254 -7.57 -1.10 -10.03
N GLU A 255 -7.44 -1.18 -11.37
CA GLU A 255 -8.15 -0.30 -12.30
C GLU A 255 -9.22 -1.06 -13.07
N TRP A 256 -10.39 -0.44 -13.18
CA TRP A 256 -11.43 -0.89 -14.09
C TRP A 256 -11.07 -0.52 -15.53
N LEU A 257 -11.07 -1.52 -16.40
CA LEU A 257 -10.84 -1.35 -17.84
C LEU A 257 -12.16 -1.17 -18.60
N VAL A 258 -12.05 -0.91 -19.91
CA VAL A 258 -13.15 -0.54 -20.80
C VAL A 258 -14.39 -1.44 -20.62
N PRO A 259 -15.58 -0.85 -20.38
CA PRO A 259 -16.82 -1.60 -20.25
C PRO A 259 -17.31 -2.18 -21.58
N ILE A 260 -17.89 -3.37 -21.53
CA ILE A 260 -18.50 -4.08 -22.65
C ILE A 260 -19.97 -4.33 -22.31
N GLY A 261 -20.88 -3.95 -23.21
CA GLY A 261 -22.32 -4.04 -22.94
C GLY A 261 -22.82 -2.96 -21.99
N LYS A 262 -24.14 -2.91 -21.77
CA LYS A 262 -24.80 -1.90 -20.93
C LYS A 262 -26.19 -2.35 -20.49
N CYS A 263 -26.73 -1.62 -19.52
CA CYS A 263 -28.14 -1.71 -19.16
C CYS A 263 -28.90 -0.50 -19.72
N ILE A 264 -30.21 -0.66 -19.91
CA ILE A 264 -31.14 0.39 -20.31
C ILE A 264 -32.29 0.46 -19.30
N CYS A 265 -32.84 1.67 -19.07
CA CYS A 265 -34.00 1.81 -18.20
C CYS A 265 -35.21 1.06 -18.79
N LYS A 266 -35.95 0.36 -17.93
CA LYS A 266 -37.18 -0.35 -18.30
C LYS A 266 -38.23 0.62 -18.84
N ALA A 267 -39.20 0.09 -19.58
CA ALA A 267 -40.35 0.86 -20.05
C ALA A 267 -41.03 1.63 -18.89
N GLY A 268 -41.27 2.93 -19.10
CA GLY A 268 -41.83 3.82 -18.08
C GLY A 268 -40.81 4.50 -17.16
N PHE A 269 -39.51 4.22 -17.32
CA PHE A 269 -38.41 4.89 -16.62
C PHE A 269 -37.53 5.70 -17.59
N GLN A 270 -36.79 6.65 -17.06
CA GLN A 270 -35.77 7.42 -17.78
C GLN A 270 -34.48 7.50 -16.95
N GLN A 271 -33.35 7.56 -17.65
CA GLN A 271 -32.05 7.69 -17.00
C GLN A 271 -31.90 9.09 -16.42
N LYS A 272 -31.44 9.15 -15.16
CA LYS A 272 -31.01 10.37 -14.48
C LYS A 272 -29.74 10.07 -13.70
N GLY A 273 -28.61 10.51 -14.23
CA GLY A 273 -27.28 10.09 -13.78
C GLY A 273 -27.13 8.57 -13.87
N ASP A 274 -26.75 7.96 -12.75
CA ASP A 274 -26.49 6.52 -12.63
C ASP A 274 -27.72 5.71 -12.18
N THR A 275 -28.91 6.30 -12.30
CA THR A 275 -30.17 5.69 -11.85
C THR A 275 -31.27 5.78 -12.91
N CYS A 276 -32.28 4.91 -12.78
CA CYS A 276 -33.51 4.96 -13.57
C CYS A 276 -34.68 5.42 -12.70
N GLU A 277 -35.23 6.60 -13.01
CA GLU A 277 -36.39 7.18 -12.33
C GLU A 277 -37.66 7.04 -13.18
N ARG A 278 -38.82 6.90 -12.55
CA ARG A 278 -40.11 6.84 -13.26
C ARG A 278 -40.36 8.16 -13.98
N LYS A 279 -40.83 8.08 -15.24
CA LYS A 279 -41.29 9.24 -16.01
C LYS A 279 -42.50 9.93 -15.38
#